data_AF-A0A6J3KQX3-F1
#
_entry.id   AF-A0A6J3KQX3-F1
#
_cell.length_a   1.000
_cell.length_b   1.000
_cell.length_c   1.000
_cell.angle_alpha   90.00
_cell.angle_beta   90.00
_cell.angle_gamma   90.00
#
_symmetry.space_group_name_H-M   'P 1'
#
loop_
_entity.id
_entity.type
_entity.pdbx_description
1 polymer ?
#
loop_
_entity_poly.entity_id
_entity_poly.type
_entity_poly.pdbx_seq_one_letter_code
_entity_poly.pdbx_strand_id
1 'polypeptide(L)'
;MKSIIQDLQADYMNNSISGLFLIYPDYYVHALEAPEDIIYRHFKVLYNNQTEDCKIGKAIFLPTYHHVHQRFFTGWYHAYIIPPTLIQPLKSYELDDIQHQMLNCFNKVYMLCDHISNTHHDRSVSIQEVIRSLSDKLTRLYPESTLLEYLLNAESPVILTVEEYLNIYSTVPFINLYSEYLQYQKNVSFYGVHEICVGYR
;
A
#
# COMPACT_ATOMS: atom_id res chain seq x y z
N MET A 1 -4.17 -4.84 12.45
CA MET A 1 -3.62 -5.14 11.11
C MET A 1 -3.63 -6.64 10.77
N LYS A 2 -2.84 -7.50 11.43
CA LYS A 2 -2.79 -8.93 11.08
C LYS A 2 -4.16 -9.65 11.17
N SER A 3 -4.95 -9.39 12.21
CA SER A 3 -6.31 -9.93 12.36
C SER A 3 -7.23 -9.50 11.22
N ILE A 4 -7.25 -8.20 10.89
CA ILE A 4 -8.04 -7.65 9.78
C ILE A 4 -7.72 -8.36 8.45
N ILE A 5 -6.43 -8.57 8.16
CA ILE A 5 -6.01 -9.27 6.94
C ILE A 5 -6.45 -10.74 6.97
N GLN A 6 -6.32 -11.42 8.11
CA GLN A 6 -6.74 -12.82 8.27
C GLN A 6 -8.26 -12.98 8.11
N ASP A 7 -9.04 -12.06 8.69
CA ASP A 7 -10.50 -12.07 8.59
C ASP A 7 -10.93 -11.86 7.13
N LEU A 8 -10.34 -10.88 6.44
CA LEU A 8 -10.62 -10.63 5.02
C LEU A 8 -10.18 -11.79 4.11
N GLN A 9 -9.07 -12.47 4.43
CA GLN A 9 -8.62 -13.65 3.69
C GLN A 9 -9.54 -14.85 3.91
N ALA A 10 -10.12 -15.02 5.11
CA ALA A 10 -11.06 -16.10 5.41
C ALA A 10 -12.37 -15.95 4.61
N ASP A 11 -12.81 -14.71 4.39
CA ASP A 11 -14.01 -14.40 3.61
C ASP A 11 -13.84 -14.68 2.10
N TYR A 12 -12.60 -14.71 1.60
CA TYR A 12 -12.27 -14.85 0.17
C TYR A 12 -11.34 -16.05 -0.11
N MET A 13 -11.93 -17.26 -0.13
CA MET A 13 -11.24 -18.55 -0.32
C MET A 13 -10.31 -18.65 -1.55
N ASN A 14 -10.40 -17.75 -2.55
CA ASN A 14 -9.63 -17.81 -3.79
C ASN A 14 -8.73 -16.59 -4.08
N ASN A 15 -8.85 -15.49 -3.33
CA ASN A 15 -8.08 -14.27 -3.58
C ASN A 15 -7.17 -13.97 -2.39
N SER A 16 -5.88 -14.23 -2.52
CA SER A 16 -4.92 -13.87 -1.50
C SER A 16 -4.75 -12.35 -1.44
N ILE A 17 -4.78 -11.78 -0.24
CA ILE A 17 -4.24 -10.45 0.04
C ILE A 17 -2.76 -10.63 0.33
N SER A 18 -1.90 -10.01 -0.47
CA SER A 18 -0.45 -9.96 -0.23
C SER A 18 0.02 -8.52 -0.12
N GLY A 19 1.26 -8.31 0.33
CA GLY A 19 1.80 -6.96 0.45
C GLY A 19 2.80 -6.79 1.58
N LEU A 20 3.20 -5.54 1.77
CA LEU A 20 4.20 -5.11 2.73
C LEU A 20 3.72 -3.89 3.52
N PHE A 21 3.80 -3.98 4.84
CA PHE A 21 3.47 -2.89 5.75
C PHE A 21 4.72 -2.39 6.48
N LEU A 22 5.20 -1.21 6.09
CA LEU A 22 6.34 -0.54 6.71
C LEU A 22 5.85 0.36 7.84
N ILE A 23 6.41 0.15 9.03
CA ILE A 23 6.06 0.89 10.23
C ILE A 23 7.26 1.75 10.62
N TYR A 24 7.08 3.06 10.52
CA TYR A 24 8.02 4.05 11.02
C TYR A 24 7.58 4.54 12.41
N PRO A 25 8.40 5.35 13.11
CA PRO A 25 8.01 5.92 14.40
C PRO A 25 6.71 6.73 14.32
N ASP A 26 6.62 7.67 13.38
CA ASP A 26 5.49 8.62 13.26
C ASP A 26 4.60 8.37 12.04
N TYR A 27 5.01 7.47 11.15
CA TYR A 27 4.37 7.23 9.86
C TYR A 27 4.25 5.74 9.55
N TYR A 28 3.47 5.40 8.54
CA TYR A 28 3.48 4.08 7.92
C TYR A 28 3.38 4.19 6.40
N VAL A 29 3.84 3.13 5.73
CA VAL A 29 3.63 2.91 4.30
C VAL A 29 3.04 1.52 4.13
N HIS A 30 1.87 1.42 3.51
CA HIS A 30 1.16 0.18 3.28
C HIS A 30 1.06 -0.10 1.78
N ALA A 31 1.84 -1.06 1.30
CA ALA A 31 1.73 -1.59 -0.06
C ALA A 31 0.86 -2.85 -0.02
N LEU A 32 -0.31 -2.80 -0.67
CA LEU A 32 -1.26 -3.91 -0.76
C LEU A 32 -1.33 -4.43 -2.19
N GLU A 33 -1.42 -5.74 -2.34
CA GLU A 33 -1.59 -6.44 -3.60
C GLU A 33 -2.85 -7.30 -3.52
N ALA A 34 -3.95 -6.79 -4.07
CA ALA A 34 -5.23 -7.47 -4.08
C ALA A 34 -6.12 -6.91 -5.21
N PRO A 35 -7.23 -7.57 -5.55
CA PRO A 35 -8.29 -6.95 -6.35
C PRO A 35 -8.83 -5.67 -5.67
N GLU A 36 -9.18 -4.67 -6.47
CA GLU A 36 -9.66 -3.35 -6.01
C GLU A 36 -10.82 -3.44 -5.00
N ASP A 37 -11.78 -4.35 -5.20
CA ASP A 37 -12.92 -4.54 -4.30
C ASP A 37 -12.49 -5.02 -2.91
N ILE A 38 -11.43 -5.83 -2.84
CA ILE A 38 -10.83 -6.31 -1.59
C ILE A 38 -10.07 -5.18 -0.91
N ILE A 39 -9.36 -4.33 -1.66
CA ILE A 39 -8.62 -3.22 -1.08
C ILE A 39 -9.57 -2.15 -0.52
N TYR A 40 -10.64 -1.84 -1.24
CA TYR A 40 -11.71 -0.98 -0.73
C TYR A 40 -12.29 -1.52 0.60
N ARG A 41 -12.61 -2.81 0.67
CA ARG A 41 -13.11 -3.46 1.90
C ARG A 41 -12.07 -3.41 3.01
N HIS A 42 -10.80 -3.62 2.68
CA HIS A 42 -9.72 -3.52 3.63
C HIS A 42 -9.67 -2.13 4.28
N PHE A 43 -9.65 -1.07 3.49
CA PHE A 43 -9.67 0.29 4.02
C PHE A 43 -10.94 0.59 4.80
N LYS A 44 -12.10 0.10 4.35
CA LYS A 44 -13.37 0.27 5.07
C LYS A 44 -13.34 -0.38 6.45
N VAL A 45 -12.83 -1.61 6.55
CA VAL A 45 -12.69 -2.31 7.84
C VAL A 45 -11.66 -1.61 8.73
N LEU A 46 -10.53 -1.19 8.16
CA LEU A 46 -9.49 -0.44 8.86
C LEU A 46 -10.01 0.86 9.49
N TYR A 47 -10.81 1.63 8.74
CA TYR A 47 -11.39 2.88 9.21
C TYR A 47 -12.56 2.70 10.18
N ASN A 48 -13.37 1.66 10.00
CA ASN A 48 -14.50 1.40 10.90
C ASN A 48 -14.06 0.77 12.24
N ASN A 49 -12.95 0.03 12.25
CA ASN A 49 -12.46 -0.70 13.43
C ASN A 49 -11.26 0.00 14.10
N GLN A 50 -11.29 1.33 14.23
CA GLN A 50 -10.28 2.07 14.99
C GLN A 50 -10.36 1.73 16.48
N THR A 51 -9.60 0.72 16.91
CA THR A 51 -9.36 0.41 18.33
C THR A 51 -8.24 1.30 18.87
N GLU A 52 -8.11 1.41 20.21
CA GLU A 52 -7.03 2.21 20.83
C GLU A 52 -5.62 1.78 20.37
N ASP A 53 -5.42 0.48 20.09
CA ASP A 53 -4.17 -0.09 19.59
C ASP A 53 -3.96 0.05 18.07
N CYS A 54 -4.98 0.51 17.34
CA CYS A 54 -4.98 0.61 15.88
C CYS A 54 -5.62 1.92 15.41
N LYS A 55 -5.36 3.02 16.13
CA LYS A 55 -5.66 4.37 15.62
C LYS A 55 -4.70 4.66 14.49
N ILE A 56 -5.27 4.88 13.32
CA ILE A 56 -4.55 5.31 12.13
C ILE A 56 -4.91 6.78 11.97
N GLY A 57 -3.90 7.64 11.95
CA GLY A 57 -4.10 9.06 11.74
C GLY A 57 -4.50 9.34 10.28
N LYS A 58 -4.41 10.62 9.88
CA LYS A 58 -4.68 11.00 8.49
C LYS A 58 -3.84 10.13 7.55
N ALA A 59 -4.52 9.51 6.59
CA ALA A 59 -3.93 8.64 5.59
C ALA A 59 -4.32 9.12 4.20
N ILE A 60 -3.35 9.14 3.31
CA ILE A 60 -3.54 9.44 1.90
C ILE A 60 -3.43 8.17 1.08
N PHE A 61 -4.31 8.09 0.10
CA PHE A 61 -4.29 7.10 -0.94
C PHE A 61 -3.40 7.61 -2.07
N LEU A 62 -2.34 6.88 -2.41
CA LEU A 62 -1.52 7.20 -3.56
C LEU A 62 -1.97 6.32 -4.74
N PRO A 63 -2.76 6.86 -5.69
CA PRO A 63 -3.27 6.07 -6.81
C PRO A 63 -2.10 5.55 -7.64
N THR A 64 -1.99 4.23 -7.78
CA THR A 64 -0.95 3.59 -8.61
C THR A 64 -1.55 3.01 -9.89
N TYR A 65 -0.72 2.79 -10.91
CA TYR A 65 -1.17 2.21 -12.18
C TYR A 65 -1.66 0.76 -11.97
N HIS A 66 -2.94 0.54 -12.25
CA HIS A 66 -3.74 -0.64 -11.89
C HIS A 66 -3.45 -1.93 -12.69
N HIS A 67 -2.27 -2.10 -13.29
CA HIS A 67 -1.96 -3.28 -14.09
C HIS A 67 -0.61 -3.84 -13.73
N VAL A 68 -0.59 -4.64 -12.68
CA VAL A 68 0.58 -5.37 -12.27
C VAL A 68 0.50 -6.74 -12.91
N HIS A 69 1.45 -7.07 -13.78
CA HIS A 69 1.48 -8.41 -14.40
C HIS A 69 1.85 -9.52 -13.40
N GLN A 70 2.45 -9.17 -12.25
CA GLN A 70 2.95 -10.13 -11.27
C GLN A 70 3.04 -9.52 -9.86
N ARG A 71 2.57 -10.26 -8.85
CA ARG A 71 2.71 -9.91 -7.43
C ARG A 71 4.16 -10.03 -6.95
N PHE A 72 4.60 -9.13 -6.08
CA PHE A 72 5.90 -9.24 -5.39
C PHE A 72 5.85 -10.27 -4.25
N PHE A 73 4.71 -10.42 -3.59
CA PHE A 73 4.60 -11.23 -2.38
C PHE A 73 3.54 -12.34 -2.52
N THR A 74 3.78 -13.46 -1.85
CA THR A 74 2.81 -14.56 -1.72
C THR A 74 1.93 -14.43 -0.46
N GLY A 75 2.26 -13.50 0.42
CA GLY A 75 1.55 -13.25 1.67
C GLY A 75 1.69 -11.80 2.13
N TRP A 76 1.13 -11.51 3.30
CA TRP A 76 1.21 -10.18 3.92
C TRP A 76 2.35 -10.13 4.95
N TYR A 77 3.22 -9.13 4.83
CA TYR A 77 4.40 -8.96 5.66
C TYR A 77 4.44 -7.57 6.29
N HIS A 78 5.17 -7.43 7.40
CA HIS A 78 5.41 -6.15 8.04
C HIS A 78 6.86 -5.99 8.49
N ALA A 79 7.33 -4.74 8.55
CA ALA A 79 8.69 -4.40 8.97
C ALA A 79 8.68 -3.12 9.80
N TYR A 80 9.49 -3.09 10.88
CA TYR A 80 9.74 -1.88 11.65
C TYR A 80 11.06 -1.27 11.18
N ILE A 81 11.02 -0.02 10.73
CA ILE A 81 12.16 0.64 10.09
C ILE A 81 12.26 2.08 10.60
N ILE A 82 13.50 2.57 10.77
CA ILE A 82 13.78 3.98 11.00
C ILE A 82 13.97 4.64 9.63
N PRO A 83 13.07 5.55 9.21
CA PRO A 83 13.19 6.17 7.90
C PRO A 83 14.39 7.11 7.83
N PRO A 84 15.01 7.25 6.65
CA PRO A 84 15.92 8.36 6.42
C PRO A 84 15.16 9.69 6.40
N THR A 85 15.88 10.78 6.64
CA THR A 85 15.36 12.14 6.56
C THR A 85 16.04 12.83 5.39
N LEU A 86 15.29 13.51 4.52
CA LEU A 86 15.91 14.34 3.47
C LEU A 86 16.61 15.52 4.12
N ILE A 87 17.84 15.79 3.67
CA ILE A 87 18.62 16.95 4.12
C ILE A 87 18.00 18.25 3.54
N GLN A 88 17.42 18.16 2.35
CA GLN A 88 16.83 19.30 1.66
C GLN A 88 15.32 19.36 1.93
N PRO A 89 14.79 20.51 2.40
CA PRO A 89 13.37 20.67 2.63
C PRO A 89 12.59 20.74 1.31
N LEU A 90 11.45 20.07 1.27
CA LEU A 90 10.47 20.17 0.20
C LEU A 90 9.61 21.42 0.47
N LYS A 91 9.69 22.43 -0.43
CA LYS A 91 9.10 23.76 -0.16
C LYS A 91 7.92 24.13 -1.05
N SER A 92 7.85 23.55 -2.25
CA SER A 92 6.82 23.87 -3.23
C SER A 92 5.71 22.83 -3.15
N TYR A 93 4.46 23.27 -3.22
CA TYR A 93 3.27 22.41 -3.31
C TYR A 93 2.59 22.55 -4.69
N GLU A 94 3.35 22.97 -5.71
CA GLU A 94 2.88 22.95 -7.08
C GLU A 94 2.64 21.50 -7.54
N LEU A 95 1.69 21.33 -8.46
CA LEU A 95 1.24 20.00 -8.90
C LEU A 95 2.38 19.13 -9.46
N ASP A 96 3.30 19.74 -10.21
CA ASP A 96 4.47 19.06 -10.77
C ASP A 96 5.42 18.55 -9.68
N ASP A 97 5.61 19.33 -8.61
CA ASP A 97 6.45 18.95 -7.47
C ASP A 97 5.80 17.82 -6.67
N ILE A 98 4.49 17.90 -6.42
CA ILE A 98 3.71 16.84 -5.77
C ILE A 98 3.82 15.54 -6.57
N GLN A 99 3.59 15.60 -7.88
CA GLN A 99 3.69 14.44 -8.76
C GLN A 99 5.10 13.84 -8.76
N HIS A 100 6.13 14.70 -8.75
CA HIS A 100 7.52 14.26 -8.65
C HIS A 100 7.80 13.54 -7.32
N GLN A 101 7.30 14.07 -6.22
CA GLN A 101 7.45 13.44 -4.90
C GLN A 101 6.65 12.12 -4.79
N MET A 102 5.45 12.06 -5.36
CA MET A 102 4.68 10.81 -5.46
C MET A 102 5.46 9.76 -6.24
N LEU A 103 6.03 10.12 -7.40
CA LEU A 103 6.86 9.22 -8.21
C LEU A 103 8.10 8.72 -7.45
N ASN A 104 8.75 9.61 -6.70
CA ASN A 104 9.88 9.23 -5.85
C ASN A 104 9.47 8.23 -4.77
N CYS A 105 8.31 8.44 -4.13
CA CYS A 105 7.75 7.51 -3.15
C CYS A 105 7.48 6.14 -3.80
N PHE A 106 6.78 6.12 -4.94
CA PHE A 106 6.48 4.89 -5.68
C PHE A 106 7.73 4.12 -6.06
N ASN A 107 8.71 4.78 -6.69
CA ASN A 107 9.94 4.13 -7.13
C ASN A 107 10.66 3.46 -5.96
N LYS A 108 10.71 4.11 -4.80
CA LYS A 108 11.35 3.55 -3.61
C LYS A 108 10.62 2.34 -3.07
N VAL A 109 9.30 2.43 -2.90
CA VAL A 109 8.48 1.30 -2.44
C VAL A 109 8.59 0.12 -3.41
N TYR A 110 8.50 0.36 -4.71
CA TYR A 110 8.61 -0.68 -5.73
C TYR A 110 10.00 -1.30 -5.79
N MET A 111 11.06 -0.50 -5.77
CA MET A 111 12.43 -1.01 -5.71
C MET A 111 12.69 -1.82 -4.43
N LEU A 112 12.09 -1.43 -3.31
CA LEU A 112 12.16 -2.21 -2.08
C LEU A 112 11.45 -3.56 -2.21
N CYS A 113 10.22 -3.57 -2.74
CA CYS A 113 9.46 -4.80 -2.94
C CYS A 113 10.17 -5.75 -3.91
N ASP A 114 10.68 -5.21 -5.02
CA ASP A 114 11.48 -5.94 -6.00
C ASP A 114 12.75 -6.51 -5.38
N HIS A 115 13.48 -5.71 -4.59
CA HIS A 115 14.68 -6.19 -3.90
C HIS A 115 14.39 -7.34 -2.93
N ILE A 116 13.31 -7.25 -2.16
CA ILE A 116 12.91 -8.31 -1.22
C ILE A 116 12.53 -9.58 -1.98
N SER A 117 11.70 -9.44 -3.02
CA SER A 117 11.25 -10.55 -3.87
C SER A 117 12.42 -11.25 -4.56
N ASN A 118 13.32 -10.50 -5.18
CA ASN A 118 14.49 -11.04 -5.87
C ASN A 118 15.49 -11.67 -4.89
N THR A 119 15.70 -11.08 -3.72
CA THR A 119 16.57 -11.69 -2.69
C THR A 119 16.01 -13.01 -2.18
N HIS A 120 14.68 -13.11 -2.01
CA HIS A 120 14.00 -14.37 -1.68
C HIS A 120 14.25 -15.41 -2.77
N HIS A 121 14.09 -15.04 -4.04
CA HIS A 121 14.30 -15.95 -5.18
C HIS A 121 15.76 -16.40 -5.31
N ASP A 122 16.70 -15.45 -5.35
CA ASP A 122 18.12 -15.70 -5.61
C ASP A 122 18.81 -16.46 -4.49
N ARG A 123 18.45 -16.16 -3.23
CA ARG A 123 19.09 -16.78 -2.06
C ARG A 123 18.29 -17.97 -1.52
N SER A 124 17.06 -18.19 -2.00
CA SER A 124 16.14 -19.22 -1.48
C SER A 124 15.91 -19.12 0.03
N VAL A 125 15.93 -17.89 0.57
CA VAL A 125 15.74 -17.57 1.99
C VAL A 125 14.32 -17.03 2.18
N SER A 126 13.66 -17.32 3.31
CA SER A 126 12.27 -16.87 3.50
C SER A 126 12.14 -15.34 3.47
N ILE A 127 11.01 -14.82 2.98
CA ILE A 127 10.76 -13.35 2.94
C ILE A 127 10.85 -12.74 4.35
N GLN A 128 10.42 -13.44 5.40
CA GLN A 128 10.56 -12.93 6.77
C GLN A 128 12.03 -12.75 7.17
N GLU A 129 12.92 -13.67 6.79
CA GLU A 129 14.35 -13.56 7.07
C GLU A 129 14.98 -12.44 6.26
N VAL A 130 14.58 -12.26 4.99
CA VAL A 130 15.03 -11.11 4.17
C VAL A 130 14.64 -9.80 4.85
N ILE A 131 13.38 -9.67 5.28
CA ILE A 131 12.86 -8.51 6.00
C ILE A 131 13.63 -8.26 7.32
N ARG A 132 13.93 -9.32 8.08
CA ARG A 132 14.72 -9.20 9.33
C ARG A 132 16.18 -8.83 9.08
N SER A 133 16.71 -9.17 7.91
CA SER A 133 18.07 -8.83 7.48
C SER A 133 18.16 -7.49 6.76
N LEU A 134 17.05 -6.76 6.60
CA LEU A 134 17.04 -5.40 6.05
C LEU A 134 17.98 -4.53 6.89
N SER A 135 19.11 -4.16 6.29
CA SER A 135 20.17 -3.41 6.95
C SER A 135 20.12 -1.93 6.57
N ASP A 136 20.86 -1.11 7.31
CA ASP A 136 21.04 0.32 7.03
C ASP A 136 21.58 0.60 5.61
N LYS A 137 22.16 -0.39 4.92
CA LYS A 137 22.62 -0.26 3.53
C LYS A 137 21.47 -0.06 2.54
N LEU A 138 20.24 -0.42 2.91
CA LEU A 138 19.03 -0.26 2.09
C LEU A 138 18.25 1.02 2.42
N THR A 139 18.81 1.89 3.26
CA THR A 139 18.22 3.20 3.59
C THR A 139 17.74 3.98 2.36
N ARG A 140 18.47 3.89 1.24
CA ARG A 140 18.11 4.57 -0.02
C ARG A 140 16.77 4.12 -0.62
N LEU A 141 16.34 2.89 -0.31
CA LEU A 141 15.08 2.32 -0.81
C LEU A 141 13.88 2.67 0.08
N TYR A 142 14.10 3.22 1.27
CA TYR A 142 13.03 3.61 2.15
C TYR A 142 12.54 5.02 1.78
N PRO A 143 11.22 5.21 1.64
CA PRO A 143 10.65 6.56 1.61
C PRO A 143 11.06 7.34 2.85
N GLU A 144 11.57 8.56 2.68
CA GLU A 144 12.00 9.41 3.79
C GLU A 144 10.81 9.92 4.61
N SER A 145 11.03 10.15 5.90
CA SER A 145 10.03 10.76 6.79
C SER A 145 9.56 12.13 6.27
N THR A 146 10.50 12.98 5.82
CA THR A 146 10.19 14.30 5.23
C THR A 146 9.39 14.22 3.93
N LEU A 147 9.60 13.16 3.14
CA LEU A 147 8.82 12.91 1.93
C LEU A 147 7.38 12.52 2.29
N LEU A 148 7.21 11.61 3.25
CA LEU A 148 5.88 11.19 3.71
C LEU A 148 5.13 12.36 4.36
N GLU A 149 5.79 13.14 5.20
CA GLU A 149 5.23 14.34 5.83
C GLU A 149 4.76 15.35 4.79
N TYR A 150 5.59 15.61 3.77
CA TYR A 150 5.22 16.50 2.67
C TYR A 150 3.97 16.02 1.93
N LEU A 151 3.92 14.74 1.55
CA LEU A 151 2.76 14.19 0.82
C LEU A 151 1.49 14.20 1.67
N LEU A 152 1.60 13.91 2.97
CA LEU A 152 0.46 13.91 3.91
C LEU A 152 -0.13 15.32 4.13
N ASN A 153 0.71 16.35 4.01
CA ASN A 153 0.31 17.75 4.17
C ASN A 153 -0.01 18.44 2.84
N ALA A 154 0.24 17.79 1.70
CA ALA A 154 -0.09 18.34 0.39
C ALA A 154 -1.61 18.39 0.20
N GLU A 155 -2.17 19.61 0.15
CA GLU A 155 -3.56 19.84 -0.24
C GLU A 155 -3.65 19.89 -1.76
N SER A 156 -4.06 18.78 -2.37
CA SER A 156 -4.14 18.68 -3.83
C SER A 156 -5.30 17.80 -4.27
N PRO A 157 -6.04 18.16 -5.34
CA PRO A 157 -7.15 17.35 -5.83
C PRO A 157 -6.72 15.97 -6.35
N VAL A 158 -5.42 15.76 -6.58
CA VAL A 158 -4.88 14.47 -7.04
C VAL A 158 -4.51 13.53 -5.89
N ILE A 159 -4.43 14.04 -4.65
CA ILE A 159 -4.15 13.25 -3.46
C ILE A 159 -5.44 13.15 -2.65
N LEU A 160 -6.05 11.98 -2.70
CA LEU A 160 -7.24 11.69 -1.90
C LEU A 160 -6.80 11.17 -0.54
N THR A 161 -7.47 11.63 0.51
CA THR A 161 -7.47 10.89 1.77
C THR A 161 -8.17 9.55 1.57
N VAL A 162 -7.83 8.57 2.42
CA VAL A 162 -8.53 7.28 2.38
C VAL A 162 -10.03 7.44 2.66
N GLU A 163 -10.42 8.41 3.51
CA GLU A 163 -11.83 8.75 3.75
C GLU A 163 -12.54 9.24 2.47
N GLU A 164 -11.92 10.15 1.73
CA GLU A 164 -12.45 10.65 0.46
C GLU A 164 -12.55 9.53 -0.58
N TYR A 165 -11.51 8.70 -0.69
CA TYR A 165 -11.52 7.51 -1.55
C TYR A 165 -12.69 6.58 -1.21
N LEU A 166 -12.86 6.26 0.08
CA LEU A 166 -13.95 5.39 0.55
C LEU A 166 -15.33 5.98 0.26
N ASN A 167 -15.48 7.30 0.41
CA ASN A 167 -16.71 8.01 0.11
C ASN A 167 -17.03 7.97 -1.39
N ILE A 168 -16.05 8.30 -2.25
CA ILE A 168 -16.21 8.24 -3.71
C ILE A 168 -16.64 6.83 -4.15
N TYR A 169 -15.93 5.80 -3.71
CA TYR A 169 -16.25 4.42 -4.06
C TYR A 169 -17.64 3.98 -3.58
N SER A 170 -18.11 4.51 -2.43
CA SER A 170 -19.47 4.23 -1.94
C SER A 170 -20.58 4.94 -2.72
N THR A 171 -20.27 6.06 -3.38
CA THR A 171 -21.25 6.84 -4.16
C THR A 171 -21.51 6.26 -5.55
N VAL A 172 -20.58 5.47 -6.09
CA VAL A 172 -20.76 4.80 -7.38
C VAL A 172 -21.73 3.63 -7.18
N PRO A 173 -22.94 3.65 -7.78
CA PRO A 173 -23.84 2.52 -7.68
C PRO A 173 -23.17 1.32 -8.34
N PHE A 174 -23.05 0.20 -7.61
CA PHE A 174 -22.74 -1.09 -8.23
C PHE A 174 -23.89 -1.48 -9.15
N ILE A 175 -23.83 -1.03 -10.40
CA ILE A 175 -24.75 -1.49 -11.42
C ILE A 175 -24.27 -2.89 -11.80
N ASN A 176 -25.02 -3.91 -11.36
CA ASN A 176 -24.76 -5.30 -11.71
C ASN A 176 -25.13 -5.53 -13.19
N LEU A 177 -24.36 -4.95 -14.10
CA LEU A 177 -24.60 -4.99 -15.55
C LEU A 177 -24.36 -6.36 -16.16
N TYR A 178 -23.74 -7.29 -15.42
CA TYR A 178 -23.38 -8.60 -15.92
C TYR A 178 -23.62 -9.69 -14.87
N SER A 179 -24.88 -10.05 -14.67
CA SER A 179 -25.28 -11.27 -13.96
C SER A 179 -24.67 -12.56 -14.57
N GLU A 180 -24.14 -12.49 -15.80
CA GLU A 180 -23.50 -13.62 -16.50
C GLU A 180 -21.96 -13.65 -16.39
N TYR A 181 -21.28 -12.59 -15.91
CA TYR A 181 -19.80 -12.56 -15.82
C TYR A 181 -19.22 -13.30 -14.60
N LEU A 182 -20.06 -13.64 -13.60
CA LEU A 182 -19.62 -14.36 -12.39
C LEU A 182 -19.09 -15.77 -12.68
N GLN A 183 -19.37 -16.34 -13.86
CA GLN A 183 -18.77 -17.59 -14.31
C GLN A 183 -17.43 -17.40 -15.04
N TYR A 184 -17.21 -16.26 -15.71
CA TYR A 184 -15.98 -15.98 -16.46
C TYR A 184 -14.81 -15.52 -15.58
N GLN A 185 -15.08 -14.87 -14.44
CA GLN A 185 -14.02 -14.46 -13.51
C GLN A 185 -13.32 -15.63 -12.79
N LYS A 186 -13.87 -16.86 -12.85
CA LYS A 186 -13.17 -18.05 -12.33
C LYS A 186 -11.91 -18.42 -13.13
N ASN A 187 -11.80 -17.95 -14.38
CA ASN A 187 -10.73 -18.35 -15.31
C ASN A 187 -9.84 -17.19 -15.77
N VAL A 188 -10.07 -15.96 -15.29
CA VAL A 188 -9.20 -14.82 -15.56
C VAL A 188 -8.51 -14.48 -14.25
N SER A 189 -7.25 -14.89 -14.13
CA SER A 189 -6.35 -14.40 -13.08
C SER A 189 -6.23 -12.88 -13.25
N PHE A 190 -7.04 -12.10 -12.54
CA PHE A 190 -6.78 -10.68 -12.39
C PHE A 190 -5.49 -10.56 -11.58
N TYR A 191 -4.41 -10.26 -12.29
CA TYR A 191 -3.12 -9.94 -11.70
C TYR A 191 -3.31 -8.64 -10.89
N GLY A 192 -2.95 -8.70 -9.61
CA GLY A 192 -3.47 -7.82 -8.56
C GLY A 192 -3.30 -6.32 -8.81
N VAL A 193 -4.15 -5.52 -8.20
CA VAL A 193 -3.93 -4.08 -8.09
C VAL A 193 -2.90 -3.86 -6.98
N HIS A 194 -1.89 -3.02 -7.24
CA HIS A 194 -1.03 -2.50 -6.19
C HIS A 194 -1.61 -1.18 -5.70
N GLU A 195 -1.85 -1.07 -4.40
CA GLU A 195 -2.23 0.19 -3.79
C GLU A 195 -1.24 0.53 -2.70
N ILE A 196 -0.76 1.78 -2.73
CA ILE A 196 0.16 2.31 -1.73
C ILE A 196 -0.61 3.36 -0.93
N CYS A 197 -0.71 3.12 0.37
CA CYS A 197 -1.27 4.06 1.33
C CYS A 197 -0.16 4.55 2.25
N VAL A 198 -0.15 5.86 2.51
CA VAL A 198 0.77 6.49 3.47
C VAL A 198 -0.08 7.16 4.54
N GLY A 199 0.31 7.05 5.81
CA GLY A 199 -0.42 7.73 6.88
C GLY A 199 0.38 7.96 8.13
N TYR A 200 -0.19 8.78 9.01
CA TYR A 200 0.29 8.94 10.39
C TYR A 200 -0.06 7.71 11.22
N ARG A 201 0.86 7.34 12.11
CA ARG A 201 0.61 6.31 13.15
C ARG A 201 0.11 6.98 14.43
#